data_AF-A0A365TQH2-F1
#
_entry.id   AF-A0A365TQH2-F1
#
_cell.length_a   1.000
_cell.length_b   1.000
_cell.length_c   1.000
_cell.angle_alpha   90.00
_cell.angle_beta   90.00
_cell.angle_gamma   90.00
#
_symmetry.space_group_name_H-M   'P 1'
#
loop_
_entity.id
_entity.type
_entity.pdbx_description
1 polymer ?
#
loop_
_entity_poly.entity_id
_entity_poly.type
_entity_poly.pdbx_seq_one_letter_code
_entity_poly.pdbx_strand_id
1 'polypeptide(L)'
;MAKLLFRLRHVTDEEAMEVRDLLAAHGFDTYETQAGFFRLGLDAIWLRNPHQHDAAIAVLDAYQAERLERAQREHQAAVERGEAETLWRRLAAHPLQVLLVLLAVGLIAALTLLPFLGLSRA
;
A
#
# COMPACT_ATOMS: atom_id res chain seq x y z
N MET A 1 2.68 30.90 -8.20
CA MET A 1 1.59 30.00 -7.74
C MET A 1 2.22 28.89 -6.94
N ALA A 2 1.62 28.50 -5.82
CA ALA A 2 2.10 27.39 -5.01
C ALA A 2 1.98 26.07 -5.77
N LYS A 3 2.92 25.14 -5.54
CA LYS A 3 2.92 23.82 -6.19
C LYS A 3 2.68 22.73 -5.15
N LEU A 4 1.90 21.71 -5.53
CA LEU A 4 1.64 20.54 -4.70
C LEU A 4 2.93 19.72 -4.56
N LEU A 5 3.40 19.50 -3.34
CA LEU A 5 4.57 18.67 -3.07
C LEU A 5 4.19 17.24 -2.69
N PHE A 6 3.26 17.12 -1.76
CA PHE A 6 2.97 15.84 -1.13
C PHE A 6 1.50 15.75 -0.75
N ARG A 7 0.86 14.61 -1.08
CA ARG A 7 -0.53 14.33 -0.70
C ARG A 7 -0.52 13.50 0.56
N LEU A 8 -1.17 13.99 1.61
CA LEU A 8 -1.27 13.33 2.91
C LEU A 8 -2.44 12.33 2.96
N ARG A 9 -3.19 12.19 1.85
CA ARG A 9 -4.29 11.22 1.74
C ARG A 9 -3.74 9.79 1.74
N HIS A 10 -4.09 9.02 2.77
CA HIS A 10 -3.60 7.65 3.05
C HIS A 10 -2.18 7.56 3.59
N VAL A 11 -1.62 8.67 4.08
CA VAL A 11 -0.32 8.70 4.76
C VAL A 11 -0.55 8.58 6.26
N THR A 12 0.29 7.81 6.95
CA THR A 12 0.24 7.71 8.41
C THR A 12 0.74 9.00 9.07
N ASP A 13 0.32 9.27 10.31
CA ASP A 13 0.77 10.48 11.03
C ASP A 13 2.30 10.53 11.20
N GLU A 14 2.94 9.36 11.35
CA GLU A 14 4.39 9.21 11.43
C GLU A 14 5.08 9.61 10.13
N GLU A 15 4.65 9.07 8.99
CA GLU A 15 5.18 9.44 7.67
C GLU A 15 4.94 10.92 7.36
N ALA A 16 3.78 11.47 7.73
CA ALA A 16 3.49 12.90 7.58
C ALA A 16 4.49 13.75 8.37
N MET A 17 4.84 13.32 9.59
CA MET A 17 5.83 13.99 10.43
C MET A 17 7.24 13.88 9.84
N GLU A 18 7.65 12.70 9.34
CA GLU A 18 8.95 12.51 8.68
C GLU A 18 9.10 13.43 7.45
N VAL A 19 8.05 13.56 6.63
CA VAL A 19 8.05 14.46 5.47
C VAL A 19 8.15 15.92 5.90
N ARG A 20 7.47 16.32 6.99
CA ARG A 20 7.58 17.69 7.55
C ARG A 20 9.00 17.98 8.02
N ASP A 21 9.61 17.05 8.75
CA ASP A 21 10.97 17.21 9.26
C ASP A 21 11.99 17.25 8.11
N LEU A 22 11.81 16.42 7.08
CA LEU A 22 12.65 16.42 5.88
C LEU A 22 12.59 17.77 5.16
N LEU A 23 11.40 18.31 4.96
CA LEU A 23 11.19 19.59 4.29
C LEU A 23 11.75 20.76 5.12
N ALA A 24 11.56 20.72 6.44
CA ALA A 24 12.09 21.72 7.37
C ALA A 24 13.62 21.68 7.44
N ALA A 25 14.24 20.49 7.47
CA ALA A 25 15.69 20.32 7.51
C ALA A 25 16.39 20.91 6.26
N HIS A 26 15.73 20.86 5.10
CA HIS A 26 16.23 21.45 3.86
C HIS A 26 15.83 22.92 3.68
N GLY A 27 15.07 23.49 4.62
CA GLY A 27 14.69 24.91 4.62
C GLY A 27 13.65 25.29 3.57
N PHE A 28 12.80 24.35 3.14
CA PHE A 28 11.74 24.63 2.17
C PHE A 28 10.56 25.36 2.84
N ASP A 29 10.12 26.47 2.23
CA ASP A 29 8.94 27.22 2.69
C ASP A 29 7.65 26.53 2.21
N THR A 30 7.10 25.68 3.07
CA THR A 30 5.90 24.88 2.80
C THR A 30 4.74 25.24 3.71
N TYR A 31 3.52 25.07 3.22
CA TYR A 31 2.29 25.19 4.01
C TYR A 31 1.38 24.00 3.77
N GLU A 32 0.55 23.69 4.76
CA GLU A 32 -0.34 22.53 4.69
C GLU A 32 -1.79 22.97 4.57
N THR A 33 -2.57 22.18 3.85
CA THR A 33 -4.03 22.28 3.86
C THR A 33 -4.58 21.05 4.56
N GLN A 34 -5.46 21.28 5.54
CA GLN A 34 -6.20 20.22 6.21
C GLN A 34 -7.61 20.12 5.64
N ALA A 35 -8.03 18.91 5.30
CA ALA A 35 -9.38 18.53 5.03
C ALA A 35 -10.12 18.60 6.38
N GLY A 36 -10.83 19.71 6.59
CA GLY A 36 -11.64 19.91 7.79
C GLY A 36 -12.61 18.75 8.06
N PHE A 37 -13.29 18.76 9.19
CA PHE A 37 -14.06 17.66 9.80
C PHE A 37 -14.79 16.68 8.85
N PHE A 38 -15.35 17.16 7.73
CA PHE A 38 -16.02 16.32 6.73
C PHE A 38 -15.07 15.48 5.84
N ARG A 39 -13.74 15.61 5.97
CA ARG A 39 -12.72 14.95 5.12
C ARG A 39 -12.94 15.14 3.61
N LEU A 40 -13.64 16.21 3.22
CA LEU A 40 -13.91 16.55 1.81
C LEU A 40 -12.81 17.42 1.18
N GLY A 41 -11.82 17.88 1.97
CA GLY A 41 -10.68 18.65 1.48
C GLY A 41 -9.52 17.77 1.00
N LEU A 42 -8.58 18.39 0.29
CA LEU A 42 -7.32 17.75 -0.08
C LEU A 42 -6.29 18.00 1.04
N ASP A 43 -5.97 16.96 1.80
CA ASP A 43 -4.85 16.99 2.73
C ASP A 43 -3.53 16.94 1.95
N ALA A 44 -2.78 18.03 1.98
CA ALA A 44 -1.55 18.15 1.21
C ALA A 44 -0.59 19.20 1.77
N ILE A 45 0.70 18.96 1.50
CA ILE A 45 1.79 19.90 1.70
C ILE A 45 2.07 20.60 0.38
N TRP A 46 2.12 21.94 0.43
CA TRP A 46 2.29 22.82 -0.71
C TRP A 46 3.57 23.64 -0.55
N LEU A 47 4.31 23.81 -1.64
CA LEU A 47 5.47 24.70 -1.67
C LEU A 47 5.04 26.11 -2.02
N ARG A 48 5.44 27.09 -1.20
CA ARG A 48 5.16 28.50 -1.45
C ARG A 48 6.03 29.06 -2.58
N ASN A 49 7.30 28.65 -2.64
CA ASN A 49 8.26 29.10 -3.64
C ASN A 49 8.39 28.11 -4.81
N PRO A 50 7.82 28.40 -6.00
CA PRO A 50 7.86 27.48 -7.13
C PRO A 50 9.27 27.25 -7.69
N HIS A 51 10.25 28.13 -7.41
CA HIS A 51 11.64 27.95 -7.85
C HIS A 51 12.37 26.82 -7.11
N GLN A 52 11.90 26.47 -5.90
CA GLN A 52 12.48 25.39 -5.10
C GLN A 52 11.78 24.05 -5.34
N HIS A 53 10.79 24.02 -6.24
CA HIS A 53 9.96 22.85 -6.48
C HIS A 53 10.77 21.64 -6.92
N ASP A 54 11.67 21.83 -7.88
CA ASP A 54 12.42 20.72 -8.46
C ASP A 54 13.44 20.17 -7.47
N ALA A 55 14.01 21.04 -6.62
CA ALA A 55 14.87 20.62 -5.51
C ALA A 55 14.08 19.85 -4.43
N ALA A 56 12.89 20.32 -4.07
CA ALA A 56 12.06 19.67 -3.06
C ALA A 56 11.54 18.30 -3.54
N ILE A 57 11.16 18.16 -4.81
CA ILE A 57 10.82 16.87 -5.42
C ILE A 57 12.03 15.94 -5.44
N ALA A 58 13.22 16.41 -5.80
CA ALA A 58 14.42 15.59 -5.80
C ALA A 58 14.75 15.03 -4.40
N VAL A 59 14.57 15.83 -3.34
CA VAL A 59 14.75 15.38 -1.95
C VAL A 59 13.69 14.34 -1.55
N LEU A 60 12.43 14.55 -1.92
CA LEU A 60 11.35 13.59 -1.67
C LEU A 60 11.56 12.27 -2.41
N ASP A 61 12.01 12.33 -3.67
CA ASP A 61 12.29 11.14 -4.48
C ASP A 61 13.47 10.34 -3.90
N ALA A 62 14.51 11.02 -3.43
CA ALA A 62 15.63 10.37 -2.75
C ALA A 62 15.16 9.65 -1.46
N TYR A 63 14.33 10.31 -0.65
CA TYR A 63 13.76 9.70 0.56
C TYR A 63 12.87 8.48 0.23
N GLN A 64 12.03 8.57 -0.80
CA GLN A 64 11.20 7.43 -1.24
C GLN A 64 12.05 6.27 -1.77
N ALA A 65 13.14 6.55 -2.48
CA ALA A 65 14.06 5.53 -2.96
C ALA A 65 14.75 4.80 -1.79
N GLU A 66 15.19 5.53 -0.77
CA GLU A 66 15.80 4.95 0.43
C GLU A 66 14.80 4.05 1.20
N ARG A 67 13.55 4.52 1.37
CA ARG A 67 12.45 3.73 1.95
C ARG A 67 12.20 2.44 1.18
N LEU A 68 12.15 2.51 -0.15
CA LEU A 68 11.92 1.35 -1.00
C LEU A 68 13.07 0.36 -0.89
N GLU A 69 14.32 0.83 -0.90
CA GLU A 69 15.49 -0.03 -0.75
C GLU A 69 15.52 -0.71 0.62
N ARG A 70 15.11 -0.01 1.69
CA ARG A 70 14.99 -0.59 3.03
C ARG A 70 13.90 -1.67 3.09
N ALA A 71 12.72 -1.39 2.54
CA ALA A 71 11.62 -2.35 2.48
C ALA A 71 11.99 -3.58 1.64
N GLN A 72 12.70 -3.39 0.52
CA GLN A 72 13.21 -4.50 -0.29
C GLN A 72 14.24 -5.33 0.47
N ARG A 73 15.17 -4.71 1.20
CA ARG A 73 16.15 -5.42 2.05
C ARG A 73 15.48 -6.18 3.17
N GLU A 74 14.49 -5.60 3.84
CA GLU A 74 13.71 -6.28 4.88
C GLU A 74 12.92 -7.46 4.30
N HIS A 75 12.34 -7.30 3.10
CA HIS A 75 11.65 -8.37 2.39
C HIS A 75 12.62 -9.48 1.97
N GLN A 76 13.79 -9.15 1.41
CA GLN A 76 14.81 -10.13 1.06
C GLN A 76 15.32 -10.88 2.30
N ALA A 77 15.58 -10.17 3.39
CA ALA A 77 15.97 -10.79 4.65
C ALA A 77 14.86 -11.68 5.22
N ALA A 78 13.58 -11.31 5.07
CA ALA A 78 12.45 -12.17 5.43
C ALA A 78 12.34 -13.41 4.52
N VAL A 79 12.60 -13.26 3.21
CA VAL A 79 12.64 -14.37 2.25
C VAL A 79 13.80 -15.32 2.56
N GLU A 80 15.00 -14.79 2.87
CA GLU A 80 16.18 -15.56 3.26
C GLU A 80 16.02 -16.27 4.61
N ARG A 81 15.28 -15.65 5.55
CA ARG A 81 14.84 -16.30 6.80
C ARG A 81 13.75 -17.36 6.60
N GLY A 82 13.27 -17.56 5.37
CA GLY A 82 12.22 -18.54 5.06
C GLY A 82 10.82 -18.08 5.49
N GLU A 83 10.65 -16.79 5.78
CA GLU A 83 9.40 -16.15 6.21
C GLU A 83 8.60 -15.59 5.02
N ALA A 84 8.77 -16.14 3.80
CA ALA A 84 7.79 -16.00 2.72
C ALA A 84 6.54 -16.85 3.03
N GLU A 85 5.95 -16.55 4.18
CA GLU A 85 5.20 -17.47 5.03
C GLU A 85 3.69 -17.29 4.94
N THR A 86 3.13 -16.64 3.92
CA THR A 86 1.73 -16.20 4.01
C THR A 86 0.73 -17.16 3.40
N LEU A 87 1.10 -17.96 2.41
CA LEU A 87 0.17 -18.88 1.73
C LEU A 87 0.61 -20.34 1.82
N TRP A 88 1.85 -20.67 1.47
CA TRP A 88 2.32 -22.06 1.48
C TRP A 88 2.44 -22.66 2.88
N ARG A 89 2.91 -21.89 3.88
CA ARG A 89 2.97 -22.35 5.27
C ARG A 89 1.58 -22.47 5.91
N ARG A 90 0.61 -21.61 5.55
CA ARG A 90 -0.80 -21.80 5.97
C ARG A 90 -1.42 -23.05 5.36
N LEU A 91 -1.12 -23.32 4.08
CA LEU A 91 -1.52 -24.57 3.41
C LEU A 91 -0.92 -25.80 4.09
N ALA A 92 0.37 -25.75 4.45
CA ALA A 92 1.07 -26.85 5.11
C ALA A 92 0.70 -27.01 6.60
N ALA A 93 0.33 -25.93 7.29
CA ALA A 93 -0.03 -25.94 8.71
C ALA A 93 -1.46 -26.46 8.96
N HIS A 94 -2.39 -26.25 8.02
CA HIS A 94 -3.78 -26.71 8.15
C HIS A 94 -4.28 -27.44 6.88
N PRO A 95 -3.66 -28.59 6.51
CA PRO A 95 -4.04 -29.34 5.32
C PRO A 95 -5.52 -29.78 5.36
N LEU A 96 -6.06 -30.03 6.56
CA LEU A 96 -7.47 -30.40 6.75
C LEU A 96 -8.45 -29.27 6.40
N GLN A 97 -8.14 -28.02 6.77
CA GLN A 97 -9.00 -26.87 6.45
C GLN A 97 -9.03 -26.61 4.95
N VAL A 98 -7.89 -26.70 4.27
CA VAL A 98 -7.78 -26.56 2.81
C VAL A 98 -8.63 -27.64 2.12
N LEU A 99 -8.53 -28.89 2.56
CA LEU A 99 -9.33 -29.99 2.01
C LEU A 99 -10.83 -29.78 2.21
N LEU A 100 -11.26 -29.32 3.38
CA LEU A 100 -12.66 -29.01 3.67
C LEU A 100 -13.19 -27.87 2.79
N VAL A 101 -12.41 -26.81 2.59
CA VAL A 101 -12.78 -25.70 1.69
C VAL A 101 -12.87 -26.18 0.25
N LEU A 102 -11.91 -26.97 -0.24
CA LEU A 102 -11.97 -27.55 -1.59
C LEU A 102 -13.18 -28.47 -1.77
N LEU A 103 -13.53 -29.27 -0.76
CA LEU A 103 -14.69 -30.14 -0.78
C LEU A 103 -16.00 -29.33 -0.78
N ALA A 104 -16.08 -28.25 0.01
CA ALA A 104 -17.22 -27.35 0.02
C ALA A 104 -17.39 -26.62 -1.34
N VAL A 105 -16.30 -26.08 -1.90
CA VAL A 105 -16.30 -25.45 -3.23
C VAL A 105 -16.68 -26.46 -4.30
N GLY A 106 -16.13 -27.68 -4.26
CA GLY A 106 -16.48 -28.76 -5.17
C GLY A 106 -17.95 -29.18 -5.07
N LEU A 107 -18.51 -29.23 -3.86
CA LEU A 107 -19.93 -29.53 -3.64
C LEU A 107 -20.84 -28.41 -4.18
N ILE A 108 -20.49 -27.15 -3.92
CA ILE A 108 -21.23 -25.99 -4.45
C ILE A 108 -21.14 -25.97 -5.98
N ALA A 109 -19.95 -26.16 -6.55
CA ALA A 109 -19.75 -26.23 -8.00
C ALA A 109 -20.52 -27.41 -8.61
N ALA A 110 -20.51 -28.57 -7.96
CA ALA A 110 -21.28 -29.73 -8.40
C ALA A 110 -22.78 -29.42 -8.37
N LEU A 111 -23.31 -28.92 -7.25
CA LEU A 111 -24.74 -28.58 -7.12
C LEU A 111 -25.19 -27.51 -8.11
N THR A 112 -24.32 -26.53 -8.40
CA THR A 112 -24.62 -25.47 -9.35
C THR A 112 -24.49 -25.92 -10.80
N LEU A 113 -23.52 -26.77 -11.14
CA LEU A 113 -23.26 -27.23 -12.52
C LEU A 113 -24.07 -28.49 -12.91
N LEU A 114 -24.41 -29.38 -11.97
CA LEU A 114 -25.24 -30.57 -12.18
C LEU A 114 -26.53 -30.30 -12.96
N PRO A 115 -27.36 -29.29 -12.61
CA PRO A 115 -28.58 -29.02 -13.37
C PRO A 115 -28.29 -28.55 -14.80
N PHE A 116 -27.20 -27.84 -15.05
CA PHE A 116 -26.82 -27.36 -16.38
C PHE A 116 -26.19 -28.45 -17.26
N LEU A 117 -25.40 -29.35 -16.66
CA LEU A 117 -24.80 -30.50 -17.36
C LEU A 117 -25.84 -31.59 -17.67
N GLY A 118 -26.91 -31.70 -16.86
CA GLY A 118 -28.04 -32.57 -17.16
C GLY A 118 -28.88 -32.07 -18.34
N LEU A 119 -29.02 -30.74 -18.50
CA LEU A 119 -29.73 -30.12 -19.61
C LEU A 119 -28.97 -30.18 -20.95
N SER A 120 -27.65 -30.29 -20.94
CA SER A 120 -26.84 -30.40 -22.18
C SER A 120 -26.75 -31.82 -22.76
N ARG A 121 -27.30 -32.82 -22.05
CA ARG A 121 -27.33 -34.24 -22.47
C ARG A 121 -28.74 -34.75 -22.85
N ALA A 122 -29.78 -33.90 -22.79
CA ALA A 122 -31.14 -34.18 -23.23
C ALA A 122 -31.39 -33.54 -24.61
#